data_AF-A0A3N5N1Z4-F1
#
_entry.id   AF-A0A3N5N1Z4-F1
#
_cell.length_a   1.000
_cell.length_b   1.000
_cell.length_c   1.000
_cell.angle_alpha   90.00
_cell.angle_beta   90.00
_cell.angle_gamma   90.00
#
_symmetry.space_group_name_H-M   'P 1'
#
loop_
_entity.id
_entity.type
_entity.pdbx_description
1 polymer ?
#
loop_
_entity_poly.entity_id
_entity_poly.type
_entity_poly.pdbx_seq_one_letter_code
_entity_poly.pdbx_strand_id
1 'polypeptide(L)' 'MSRLPIIALTMGDAAGIGPEIIMRALGHAEIYQRCRPLVIGDAARLQLACSCVNGQLAVRALADPADARF' A
#
# COMPACT_ATOMS: atom_id res chain seq x y z
N MET A 1 -4.68 7.66 -24.40
CA MET A 1 -4.86 7.89 -22.95
C MET A 1 -3.63 7.37 -22.22
N SER A 2 -2.84 8.22 -21.56
CA SER A 2 -1.71 7.74 -20.77
C SER A 2 -2.22 7.07 -19.49
N ARG A 3 -1.96 5.77 -19.36
CA ARG A 3 -2.31 5.01 -18.15
C ARG A 3 -1.49 5.56 -16.98
N LEU A 4 -2.10 5.76 -15.81
CA LEU A 4 -1.38 6.20 -14.61
C LEU A 4 -0.20 5.25 -14.31
N PRO A 5 0.94 5.75 -13.82
CA PRO A 5 2.12 4.92 -13.55
C PRO A 5 1.85 3.95 -12.39
N ILE A 6 2.42 2.74 -12.46
CA ILE A 6 2.50 1.85 -11.31
C ILE A 6 3.72 2.27 -10.51
N ILE A 7 3.54 2.54 -9.21
CA ILE A 7 4.64 2.93 -8.33
C ILE A 7 4.82 1.85 -7.28
N ALA A 8 5.98 1.21 -7.28
CA ALA A 8 6.37 0.28 -6.23
C ALA A 8 6.75 1.06 -4.96
N LEU A 9 6.08 0.76 -3.86
CA LEU A 9 6.36 1.30 -2.53
C LEU A 9 7.00 0.18 -1.69
N THR A 10 8.28 0.28 -1.40
CA THR A 10 8.93 -0.65 -0.49
C THR A 10 8.52 -0.34 0.95
N MET A 11 8.12 -1.35 1.70
CA MET A 11 7.66 -1.17 3.08
C MET A 11 8.76 -0.66 4.03
N GLY A 12 10.02 -1.00 3.73
CA GLY A 12 11.15 -0.75 4.61
C GLY A 12 11.18 -1.72 5.79
N ASP A 13 11.75 -1.28 6.90
CA ASP A 13 11.81 -2.07 8.14
C ASP A 13 10.43 -2.18 8.79
N ALA A 14 10.00 -3.40 9.09
CA ALA A 14 8.75 -3.71 9.77
C ALA A 14 8.69 -3.14 11.19
N ALA A 15 9.81 -2.99 11.89
CA ALA A 15 9.87 -2.42 13.23
C ALA A 15 9.85 -0.88 13.25
N GLY A 16 10.10 -0.25 12.09
CA GLY A 16 9.99 1.20 11.91
C GLY A 16 8.55 1.67 11.70
N ILE A 17 8.41 2.94 11.32
CA ILE A 17 7.11 3.60 11.07
C ILE A 17 6.65 3.54 9.60
N GLY A 18 7.45 2.92 8.72
CA GLY A 18 7.19 2.83 7.28
C GLY A 18 5.81 2.20 6.96
N PRO A 19 5.46 1.04 7.55
CA PRO A 19 4.15 0.43 7.36
C PRO A 19 2.98 1.37 7.69
N GLU A 20 3.06 2.10 8.82
CA GLU A 20 2.02 3.01 9.27
C GLU A 20 1.87 4.22 8.35
N ILE A 21 2.99 4.78 7.87
CA ILE A 21 2.97 5.88 6.90
C ILE A 21 2.34 5.43 5.58
N ILE A 22 2.69 4.24 5.08
CA ILE A 22 2.10 3.68 3.86
C ILE A 22 0.59 3.55 4.02
N MET A 23 0.12 2.96 5.12
CA MET A 23 -1.33 2.78 5.35
C MET A 23 -2.08 4.11 5.45
N ARG A 24 -1.51 5.14 6.08
CA ARG A 24 -2.13 6.48 6.09
C ARG A 24 -2.17 7.10 4.70
N ALA A 25 -1.06 7.09 3.98
CA ALA A 25 -0.95 7.68 2.64
C ALA A 25 -1.93 7.03 1.66
N LEU A 26 -2.02 5.70 1.66
CA LEU A 26 -2.96 4.96 0.80
C LEU A 26 -4.42 5.11 1.22
N GLY A 27 -4.70 5.72 2.37
CA GLY A 27 -6.06 6.11 2.77
C GLY A 27 -6.57 7.35 2.03
N HIS A 28 -5.69 8.10 1.38
CA HIS A 28 -6.06 9.33 0.68
C HIS A 28 -6.44 9.03 -0.78
N ALA A 29 -7.71 9.28 -1.13
CA ALA A 29 -8.25 9.00 -2.47
C ALA A 29 -7.50 9.73 -3.61
N GLU A 30 -6.89 10.89 -3.33
CA GLU A 30 -6.11 11.66 -4.30
C GLU A 30 -4.85 10.93 -4.82
N ILE A 31 -4.32 9.96 -4.07
CA ILE A 31 -3.17 9.16 -4.50
C ILE A 31 -3.52 8.34 -5.74
N TYR A 32 -4.72 7.76 -5.77
CA TYR A 32 -5.21 6.94 -6.87
C TYR A 32 -5.55 7.75 -8.14
N GLN A 33 -5.60 9.08 -8.05
CA GLN A 33 -5.70 9.97 -9.20
C GLN A 33 -4.35 10.23 -9.88
N ARG A 34 -3.24 9.93 -9.18
CA ARG A 34 -1.87 10.24 -9.62
C ARG A 34 -1.08 9.00 -9.98
N CYS A 35 -1.34 7.87 -9.32
CA CYS A 35 -0.62 6.63 -9.57
C CYS A 35 -1.45 5.40 -9.19
N ARG A 36 -0.87 4.24 -9.48
CA ARG A 36 -1.37 2.92 -9.14
C ARG A 36 -0.37 2.29 -8.15
N PRO A 37 -0.52 2.53 -6.84
CA PRO A 37 0.48 2.11 -5.86
C PRO A 37 0.48 0.59 -5.68
N LEU A 38 1.66 0.00 -5.61
CA LEU A 38 1.88 -1.41 -5.29
C LEU A 38 2.88 -1.51 -4.15
N VAL A 39 2.47 -2.05 -3.00
CA VAL A 39 3.36 -2.18 -1.84
C VAL A 39 4.12 -3.50 -1.93
N ILE A 40 5.44 -3.43 -1.77
CA ILE A 40 6.34 -4.58 -1.66
C ILE A 40 6.77 -4.69 -0.19
N GLY A 41 6.27 -5.71 0.49
CA GLY A 41 6.50 -5.91 1.92
C GLY A 41 5.67 -7.05 2.49
N ASP A 42 5.49 -7.04 3.81
CA ASP A 42 4.74 -8.07 4.52
C ASP A 42 3.26 -7.67 4.73
N ALA A 43 2.35 -8.50 4.26
CA ALA A 43 0.92 -8.21 4.31
C ALA A 43 0.36 -8.19 5.74
N ALA A 44 0.81 -9.10 6.61
CA ALA A 44 0.34 -9.16 8.00
C ALA A 44 0.79 -7.93 8.78
N ARG A 45 2.02 -7.44 8.53
CA ARG A 45 2.53 -6.23 9.14
C ARG A 45 1.76 -4.99 8.69
N LEU A 46 1.40 -4.89 7.41
CA LEU A 46 0.56 -3.80 6.89
C LEU A 46 -0.85 -3.83 7.47
N GLN A 47 -1.44 -5.01 7.67
CA GLN A 47 -2.74 -5.16 8.34
C GLN A 47 -2.67 -4.67 9.79
N LEU A 48 -1.62 -5.07 10.53
CA LEU A 48 -1.39 -4.58 11.90
C LEU A 48 -1.19 -3.06 11.92
N ALA A 49 -0.37 -2.53 11.01
CA ALA A 49 -0.14 -1.09 10.89
C ALA A 49 -1.42 -0.31 10.59
N CYS A 50 -2.32 -0.86 9.77
CA CYS A 50 -3.64 -0.29 9.51
C CYS A 50 -4.44 -0.11 10.80
N SER A 51 -4.46 -1.14 11.66
CA SER A 51 -5.11 -1.07 12.97
C SER A 51 -4.45 -0.02 13.88
N CYS A 52 -3.12 0.08 13.89
CA CYS A 52 -2.39 1.08 14.68
C CYS A 52 -2.72 2.52 14.30
N VAL A 53 -3.08 2.77 13.03
CA VAL A 53 -3.43 4.11 12.53
C VAL A 53 -4.94 4.39 12.52
N ASN A 54 -5.75 3.49 13.08
CA ASN A 54 -7.22 3.51 12.99
C ASN A 54 -7.74 3.59 11.54
N GLY A 55 -7.01 2.96 10.61
CA GLY A 55 -7.38 2.88 9.20
C GLY A 55 -8.37 1.76 8.92
N GLN A 56 -9.05 1.85 7.77
CA GLN A 56 -10.06 0.87 7.33
C GLN A 56 -9.68 0.18 6.00
N LEU A 57 -8.41 0.29 5.60
CA LEU A 57 -7.93 -0.29 4.34
C LEU A 57 -7.79 -1.81 4.45
N ALA A 58 -8.29 -2.51 3.43
CA ALA A 58 -8.03 -3.94 3.28
C ALA A 58 -6.69 -4.17 2.57
N VAL A 59 -5.87 -5.07 3.11
CA VAL A 59 -4.62 -5.50 2.49
C VAL A 59 -4.85 -6.82 1.77
N ARG A 60 -4.58 -6.84 0.46
CA ARG A 60 -4.65 -8.05 -0.38
C ARG A 60 -3.24 -8.50 -0.75
N ALA A 61 -2.78 -9.61 -0.19
CA ALA A 61 -1.53 -10.25 -0.59
C ALA A 61 -1.65 -10.82 -2.01
N LEU A 62 -0.57 -10.75 -2.78
CA LEU A 62 -0.49 -11.19 -4.18
C LEU A 62 0.74 -12.08 -4.37
N ALA A 63 0.65 -13.04 -5.29
CA ALA A 63 1.79 -13.87 -5.69
C ALA A 63 2.61 -13.20 -6.79
N ASP A 64 1.94 -12.54 -7.74
CA ASP A 64 2.57 -11.82 -8.84
C ASP A 64 2.01 -10.38 -8.98
N PRO A 65 2.83 -9.36 -9.33
CA PRO A 65 2.34 -8.02 -9.65
C PRO A 65 1.25 -7.96 -10.73
N ALA A 66 1.22 -8.92 -11.65
CA ALA A 66 0.20 -9.03 -12.69
C ALA A 66 -1.20 -9.33 -12.13
N ASP A 67 -1.30 -9.90 -10.93
CA ASP A 67 -2.57 -10.19 -10.27
C ASP A 67 -3.22 -8.93 -9.65
N ALA A 68 -2.49 -7.82 -9.60
CA ALA A 68 -2.94 -6.57 -9.01
C ALA A 68 -4.16 -6.00 -9.76
N ARG A 69 -5.18 -5.61 -8.99
CA ARG A 69 -6.32 -4.84 -9.49
C ARG A 69 -6.05 -3.39 -9.15
N PHE A 70 -5.87 -2.57 -10.19
CA PHE A 70 -5.61 -1.14 -10.07
C PHE A 70 -6.79 -0.32 -10.56
#